data_AF-A0A945BBB3-F1
#
_entry.id   AF-A0A945BBB3-F1
#
_cell.length_a   1.000
_cell.length_b   1.000
_cell.length_c   1.000
_cell.angle_alpha   90.00
_cell.angle_beta   90.00
_cell.angle_gamma   90.00
#
_symmetry.space_group_name_H-M   'P 1'
#
loop_
_entity.id
_entity.type
_entity.pdbx_description
1 polymer ?
#
loop_
_entity_poly.entity_id
_entity_poly.type
_entity_poly.pdbx_seq_one_letter_code
_entity_poly.pdbx_strand_id
1 'polypeptide(L)' 'SDPSKMNFGSGGNSDAKAWKDIWGCGQGIGAVKAVLSAQELVDKIEAQYNAAKSRLESTW' A
#
# COMPACT_ATOMS: atom_id res chain seq x y z
N SER A 1 7.36 9.06 14.61
CA SER A 1 8.11 9.51 13.42
C SER A 1 7.83 10.98 13.23
N ASP A 2 8.86 11.83 13.28
CA ASP A 2 8.72 13.29 13.17
C ASP A 2 8.53 13.69 11.69
N PRO A 3 7.36 14.22 11.30
CA PRO A 3 7.06 14.57 9.91
C PRO A 3 7.98 15.65 9.32
N SER A 4 8.65 16.44 10.17
CA SER A 4 9.55 17.52 9.75
C SER A 4 10.86 17.01 9.13
N LYS A 5 11.19 15.73 9.32
CA LYS A 5 12.40 15.10 8.74
C LYS A 5 12.18 14.48 7.35
N MET A 6 10.96 14.55 6.81
CA MET A 6 10.71 14.05 5.46
C MET A 6 11.15 15.09 4.42
N ASN A 7 12.25 14.81 3.73
CA ASN A 7 12.78 15.69 2.69
C ASN A 7 12.06 15.41 1.35
N PHE A 8 11.04 16.21 1.05
CA PHE A 8 10.35 16.23 -0.25
C PHE A 8 10.94 17.26 -1.23
N GLY A 9 12.02 17.95 -0.84
CA GLY A 9 12.65 19.00 -1.65
C GLY A 9 13.71 18.43 -2.57
N SER A 10 13.42 18.36 -3.88
CA SER A 10 14.44 18.23 -4.93
C SER A 10 15.17 19.57 -5.09
N GLY A 11 15.95 19.95 -4.08
CA GLY A 11 16.72 21.19 -4.02
C GLY A 11 18.22 20.93 -4.20
N GLY A 12 18.67 20.94 -5.45
CA GLY A 12 19.99 21.41 -5.87
C GLY A 12 21.28 20.71 -5.40
N ASN A 13 21.28 19.75 -4.47
CA ASN A 13 22.53 19.11 -4.04
C ASN A 13 22.39 17.67 -3.52
N SER A 14 21.36 16.95 -3.94
CA SER A 14 21.23 15.51 -3.70
C SER A 14 21.32 14.78 -5.04
N ASP A 15 22.33 13.92 -5.21
CA ASP A 15 22.49 13.05 -6.38
C ASP A 15 21.29 12.12 -6.66
N ALA A 16 20.36 12.02 -5.71
CA ALA A 16 19.11 11.30 -5.83
C ALA A 16 18.05 12.10 -6.60
N LYS A 17 17.60 11.55 -7.73
CA LYS A 17 16.49 12.06 -8.54
C LYS A 17 15.18 11.57 -7.94
N ALA A 18 14.33 12.48 -7.45
CA ALA A 18 13.08 12.14 -6.77
C ALA A 18 12.17 11.15 -7.53
N TRP A 19 12.04 11.30 -8.86
CA TRP A 19 11.21 10.44 -9.70
C TRP A 19 11.78 9.03 -9.91
N LYS A 20 13.06 8.81 -9.60
CA LYS A 20 13.78 7.54 -9.80
C LYS A 20 14.10 6.86 -8.47
N ASP A 21 14.53 7.65 -7.51
CA ASP A 21 15.22 7.18 -6.31
C ASP A 21 14.35 7.26 -5.05
N ILE A 22 13.21 7.97 -5.09
CA ILE A 22 12.25 8.06 -3.98
C ILE A 22 11.01 7.23 -4.31
N TRP A 23 10.74 6.22 -3.47
CA TRP A 23 9.56 5.35 -3.59
C TRP A 23 8.58 5.63 -2.46
N GLY A 24 7.40 6.15 -2.81
CA GLY A 24 6.33 6.41 -1.85
C GLY A 24 5.43 5.18 -1.65
N CYS A 25 5.16 4.82 -0.39
CA CYS A 25 4.13 3.85 -0.06
C CYS A 25 3.33 4.29 1.19
N GLY A 26 2.06 3.90 1.26
CA GLY A 26 1.20 4.17 2.41
C GLY A 26 1.45 3.20 3.58
N GLN A 27 0.84 3.47 4.73
CA GLN A 27 0.98 2.64 5.95
C GLN A 27 0.60 1.16 5.74
N GLY A 28 -0.26 0.86 4.75
CA GLY A 28 -0.70 -0.49 4.41
C GLY A 28 0.33 -1.35 3.67
N ILE A 29 1.52 -0.85 3.34
CA ILE A 29 2.50 -1.60 2.52
C ILE A 29 2.91 -2.95 3.15
N GLY A 30 2.91 -3.04 4.48
CA GLY A 30 3.25 -4.27 5.19
C GLY A 30 2.29 -5.44 4.93
N ALA A 31 1.06 -5.17 4.46
CA ALA A 31 0.08 -6.18 4.11
C ALA A 31 0.31 -6.80 2.71
N VAL A 32 1.14 -6.17 1.87
CA VAL A 32 1.47 -6.68 0.53
C VAL A 32 2.50 -7.80 0.68
N LYS A 33 2.10 -9.04 0.35
CA LYS A 33 2.94 -10.25 0.50
C LYS A 33 3.30 -10.92 -0.83
N ALA A 34 2.74 -10.47 -1.95
CA ALA A 34 2.96 -11.02 -3.27
C ALA A 34 2.73 -9.95 -4.33
N VAL A 35 3.39 -10.11 -5.48
CA VAL A 35 3.06 -9.39 -6.71
C VAL A 35 2.02 -10.23 -7.44
N LEU A 36 0.89 -9.63 -7.76
CA LEU A 36 -0.25 -10.27 -8.43
C LEU A 36 -0.63 -9.47 -9.67
N SER A 37 -1.32 -10.12 -10.60
CA SER A 37 -2.07 -9.40 -11.62
C SER A 37 -3.19 -8.57 -10.97
N ALA A 38 -3.66 -7.55 -11.69
CA ALA A 38 -4.80 -6.75 -11.25
C ALA A 38 -6.05 -7.63 -11.04
N GLN A 39 -6.28 -8.59 -11.93
CA GLN A 39 -7.40 -9.53 -11.84
C GLN A 39 -7.33 -10.35 -10.54
N GLU A 40 -6.21 -11.02 -10.28
CA GLU A 40 -6.05 -11.85 -9.08
C GLU A 40 -6.21 -11.03 -7.79
N LEU A 41 -5.74 -9.78 -7.78
CA LEU A 41 -5.90 -8.91 -6.61
C LEU A 41 -7.37 -8.53 -6.38
N VAL A 42 -8.10 -8.19 -7.44
CA VAL A 42 -9.53 -7.87 -7.35
C VAL A 42 -10.33 -9.07 -6.87
N ASP A 43 -10.13 -10.24 -7.49
CA ASP A 43 -10.81 -11.49 -7.15
C ASP A 43 -10.56 -11.86 -5.67
N LYS A 44 -9.32 -11.68 -5.20
CA LYS A 44 -8.95 -11.92 -3.81
C LYS A 44 -9.68 -10.99 -2.85
N ILE A 45 -9.76 -9.70 -3.15
CA ILE A 45 -10.42 -8.71 -2.30
C ILE A 45 -11.93 -9.01 -2.23
N GLU A 46 -12.55 -9.33 -3.36
CA GLU A 46 -13.97 -9.73 -3.42
C GLU A 46 -14.24 -10.97 -2.55
N ALA A 47 -13.44 -12.02 -2.70
CA ALA A 47 -13.58 -13.24 -1.90
C ALA A 47 -13.45 -12.96 -0.40
N GLN A 48 -12.48 -12.13 0.01
CA GLN A 48 -12.28 -11.75 1.41
C GLN A 48 -13.45 -10.94 1.97
N TYR A 49 -14.00 -10.01 1.20
CA TYR A 49 -15.17 -9.23 1.59
C TYR A 49 -16.38 -10.14 1.81
N ASN A 50 -16.68 -11.02 0.85
CA ASN A 50 -17.80 -11.96 0.95
C ASN A 50 -17.67 -12.87 2.16
N ALA A 51 -16.48 -13.43 2.41
CA ALA A 51 -16.22 -14.25 3.59
C ALA A 51 -16.42 -13.48 4.90
N ALA A 52 -15.98 -12.22 4.97
CA ALA A 52 -16.17 -11.38 6.15
C ALA A 52 -17.65 -11.05 6.38
N LYS A 53 -18.39 -10.75 5.30
CA LYS A 53 -19.84 -10.52 5.35
C LYS A 53 -20.58 -11.75 5.86
N SER A 54 -20.35 -12.93 5.28
CA SER A 54 -20.98 -14.17 5.72
C SER A 54 -20.68 -14.50 7.19
N ARG A 55 -19.44 -14.25 7.66
CA ARG A 55 -19.09 -14.42 9.07
C ARG A 55 -19.88 -13.49 9.98
N LEU A 56 -20.06 -12.22 9.59
CA LEU A 56 -20.85 -11.29 10.37
C LEU A 56 -22.31 -11.75 10.41
N GLU A 57 -22.90 -12.11 9.27
CA GLU A 57 -24.27 -12.62 9.18
C GLU A 57 -24.51 -13.89 10.01
N SER A 58 -23.53 -14.80 10.07
CA SER A 58 -23.64 -16.05 10.85
C SER A 58 -23.35 -15.90 12.35
N THR A 59 -22.90 -14.73 12.80
CA THR A 59 -22.56 -14.47 14.21
C THR A 59 -23.71 -13.79 14.96
N TRP A 60 -24.77 -13.38 14.26
CA TRP A 60 -26.04 -12.91 14.83
C TRP A 60 -27.05 -14.05 14.94
#